data_AF-A0A1M5TR41-F1
#
_entry.id   AF-A0A1M5TR41-F1
#
_cell.length_a   1.000
_cell.length_b   1.000
_cell.length_c   1.000
_cell.angle_alpha   90.00
_cell.angle_beta   90.00
_cell.angle_gamma   90.00
#
_symmetry.space_group_name_H-M   'P 1'
#
loop_
_entity.id
_entity.type
_entity.pdbx_description
1 polymer ?
#
loop_
_entity_poly.entity_id
_entity_poly.type
_entity_poly.pdbx_seq_one_letter_code
_entity_poly.pdbx_strand_id
1 'polypeptide(L)'
;MEMRDMLQFVAVLLALISLVWQQRRLVLEGDRKEKRVETKLRIFYVLSGASGDLTEDQIIKELERGHPLRDVDRIEIRKSLYEMLKDETIRFTRAKKYKPRRRSCTGGDENSSG
;
A
#
# COMPACT_ATOMS: atom_id res chain seq x y z
N MET A 1 -53.53 -2.53 -9.63
CA MET A 1 -52.07 -2.78 -9.71
C MET A 1 -51.92 -4.17 -10.28
N GLU A 2 -51.47 -4.29 -11.53
CA GLU A 2 -51.43 -5.60 -12.17
C GLU A 2 -50.34 -6.46 -11.54
N MET A 3 -50.53 -7.78 -11.54
CA MET A 3 -49.56 -8.73 -10.99
C MET A 3 -48.15 -8.54 -11.62
N ARG A 4 -48.12 -8.04 -12.86
CA ARG A 4 -46.91 -7.66 -13.61
C ARG A 4 -46.16 -6.49 -12.98
N ASP A 5 -46.87 -5.49 -12.46
CA ASP A 5 -46.27 -4.31 -11.82
C ASP A 5 -45.63 -4.68 -10.49
N MET A 6 -46.26 -5.57 -9.72
CA MET A 6 -45.67 -6.12 -8.49
C MET A 6 -44.40 -6.92 -8.77
N LEU A 7 -44.42 -7.77 -9.80
CA LEU A 7 -43.25 -8.55 -10.23
C LEU A 7 -42.08 -7.66 -10.64
N GLN A 8 -42.35 -6.59 -11.42
CA GLN A 8 -41.32 -5.62 -11.79
C GLN A 8 -40.78 -4.86 -10.58
N PHE A 9 -41.64 -4.45 -9.66
CA PHE A 9 -41.22 -3.77 -8.44
C PHE A 9 -40.32 -4.65 -7.57
N VAL A 10 -40.68 -5.93 -7.39
CA VAL A 10 -39.86 -6.90 -6.64
C VAL A 10 -38.51 -7.15 -7.32
N ALA A 11 -38.49 -7.25 -8.66
CA ALA A 11 -37.24 -7.42 -9.40
C ALA A 11 -36.30 -6.21 -9.23
N VAL A 12 -36.84 -5.00 -9.28
CA VAL A 12 -36.06 -3.77 -9.04
C VAL A 12 -35.56 -3.71 -7.60
N LEU A 13 -36.39 -4.09 -6.63
CA LEU A 13 -36.00 -4.13 -5.22
C LEU A 13 -34.84 -5.12 -4.98
N LEU A 14 -34.92 -6.32 -5.55
CA LEU A 14 -33.86 -7.32 -5.46
C LEU A 14 -32.56 -6.87 -6.14
N ALA A 15 -32.66 -6.20 -7.29
CA ALA A 15 -31.50 -5.63 -7.97
C ALA A 15 -30.81 -4.56 -7.11
N LEU A 16 -31.57 -3.67 -6.46
CA LEU A 16 -31.03 -2.66 -5.57
C LEU A 16 -30.34 -3.26 -4.34
N ILE A 17 -30.94 -4.29 -3.73
CA ILE A 17 -30.33 -4.99 -2.59
C ILE A 17 -29.01 -5.66 -3.00
N SER A 18 -28.99 -6.31 -4.16
CA SER A 18 -27.77 -6.92 -4.72
C SER A 18 -26.67 -5.88 -4.94
N LEU A 19 -27.03 -4.72 -5.49
CA LEU A 19 -26.09 -3.62 -5.75
C LEU A 19 -25.50 -3.05 -4.45
N VAL A 20 -26.33 -2.81 -3.44
CA VAL A 20 -25.87 -2.32 -2.12
C VAL A 20 -24.93 -3.33 -1.47
N TRP A 21 -25.23 -4.62 -1.60
CA TRP A 21 -24.36 -5.67 -1.06
C TRP A 21 -23.02 -5.74 -1.79
N GLN A 22 -23.02 -5.64 -3.12
CA GLN A 22 -21.80 -5.57 -3.93
C GLN A 22 -20.95 -4.36 -3.55
N GLN A 23 -21.56 -3.18 -3.41
CA GLN A 23 -20.86 -1.96 -2.99
C GLN A 23 -20.23 -2.13 -1.60
N ARG A 24 -20.96 -2.65 -0.61
CA ARG A 24 -20.41 -2.91 0.73
C ARG A 24 -19.23 -3.87 0.71
N ARG A 25 -19.33 -4.95 -0.08
CA ARG A 25 -18.24 -5.92 -0.21
C ARG A 25 -16.99 -5.27 -0.82
N LEU A 26 -17.17 -4.46 -1.87
CA LEU A 26 -16.07 -3.75 -2.53
C LEU A 26 -15.38 -2.75 -1.60
N VAL A 27 -16.15 -2.01 -0.79
CA VAL A 27 -15.59 -1.07 0.20
C VAL A 27 -14.76 -1.81 1.25
N LEU A 28 -15.28 -2.90 1.81
CA LEU A 28 -14.54 -3.71 2.80
C LEU A 28 -13.25 -4.33 2.24
N GLU A 29 -13.27 -4.75 0.97
CA GLU A 29 -12.08 -5.25 0.28
C GLU A 29 -11.11 -4.12 -0.09
N GLY A 30 -11.63 -2.92 -0.39
CA GLY A 30 -10.89 -1.69 -0.65
C GLY A 30 -10.09 -1.22 0.56
N ASP A 31 -10.74 -1.10 1.73
CA ASP A 31 -10.11 -0.64 2.97
C ASP A 31 -8.88 -1.47 3.35
N ARG A 32 -8.96 -2.79 3.15
CA ARG A 32 -7.82 -3.69 3.43
C ARG A 32 -6.65 -3.46 2.48
N LYS A 33 -6.94 -3.22 1.20
CA LYS A 33 -5.90 -2.91 0.20
C LYS A 33 -5.30 -1.54 0.47
N GLU A 34 -6.12 -0.56 0.80
CA GLU A 34 -5.71 0.81 1.09
C GLU A 34 -4.80 0.86 2.31
N LYS A 35 -5.15 0.16 3.41
CA LYS A 35 -4.28 0.03 4.59
C LYS A 35 -2.90 -0.55 4.24
N ARG A 36 -2.84 -1.58 3.40
CA ARG A 36 -1.56 -2.18 2.97
C ARG A 36 -0.72 -1.24 2.12
N VAL A 37 -1.35 -0.54 1.17
CA VAL A 37 -0.69 0.44 0.32
C VAL A 37 -0.17 1.60 1.18
N GLU A 38 -0.97 2.04 2.14
CA GLU A 38 -0.59 3.09 3.08
C GLU A 38 0.62 2.66 3.93
N THR A 39 0.64 1.44 4.47
CA THR A 39 1.79 0.91 5.21
C THR A 39 3.06 0.87 4.35
N LYS A 40 2.97 0.42 3.09
CA LYS A 40 4.10 0.43 2.15
C LYS A 40 4.60 1.85 1.85
N LEU A 41 3.69 2.81 1.64
CA LEU A 41 4.02 4.21 1.39
C LEU A 41 4.70 4.86 2.61
N ARG A 42 4.21 4.58 3.81
CA ARG A 42 4.82 5.07 5.06
C ARG A 42 6.25 4.54 5.22
N ILE A 43 6.48 3.24 5.00
CA ILE A 43 7.81 2.65 5.00
C ILE A 43 8.72 3.33 3.97
N PHE A 44 8.22 3.53 2.75
CA PHE A 44 8.98 4.20 1.69
C PHE A 44 9.33 5.65 2.04
N TYR A 45 8.41 6.39 2.65
CA TYR A 45 8.62 7.77 3.08
C TYR A 45 9.72 7.85 4.15
N VAL A 46 9.65 6.99 5.18
CA VAL A 46 10.69 6.89 6.21
C VAL A 46 12.06 6.57 5.60
N LEU A 47 12.11 5.60 4.67
CA LEU A 47 13.34 5.23 3.98
C LEU A 47 13.89 6.32 3.04
N SER A 48 13.02 7.18 2.50
CA SER A 48 13.42 8.26 1.58
C SER A 48 13.84 9.52 2.32
N GLY A 49 13.23 9.81 3.47
CA GLY A 49 13.57 10.94 4.32
C GLY A 49 14.79 10.68 5.22
N ALA A 50 15.15 9.42 5.45
CA ALA A 50 16.32 9.06 6.24
C ALA A 50 17.63 9.41 5.51
N SER A 51 18.52 10.11 6.21
CA SER A 51 19.86 10.48 5.71
C SER A 51 20.80 9.29 5.49
N GLY A 52 20.37 8.07 5.79
CA GLY A 52 21.16 6.84 5.64
C GLY A 52 20.29 5.58 5.66
N ASP A 53 20.92 4.44 5.41
CA ASP A 53 20.25 3.14 5.39
C ASP A 53 19.74 2.80 6.79
N LEU A 54 18.49 2.36 6.89
CA LEU A 54 17.85 2.02 8.15
C LEU A 54 17.77 0.50 8.34
N THR A 55 17.94 0.04 9.57
CA THR A 55 17.60 -1.34 9.96
C THR A 55 16.09 -1.49 10.17
N GLU A 56 15.60 -2.73 10.20
CA GLU A 56 14.19 -3.02 10.47
C GLU A 56 13.70 -2.34 11.76
N ASP A 57 14.46 -2.47 12.85
CA ASP A 57 14.12 -1.87 14.14
C ASP A 57 14.10 -0.35 14.10
N GLN A 58 14.95 0.27 13.30
CA GLN A 58 14.96 1.73 13.13
C GLN A 58 13.74 2.20 12.32
N ILE A 59 13.35 1.45 11.29
CA ILE A 59 12.12 1.74 10.52
C ILE A 59 10.89 1.65 11.43
N ILE A 60 10.80 0.60 12.26
CA ILE A 60 9.71 0.44 13.22
C ILE A 60 9.67 1.63 14.20
N LYS A 61 10.82 2.00 14.78
CA LYS A 61 10.90 3.13 15.71
C LYS A 61 10.52 4.47 15.07
N GLU A 62 10.95 4.73 13.84
CA GLU A 62 10.58 5.96 13.13
C GLU A 62 9.09 5.99 12.76
N LEU A 63 8.49 4.83 12.43
CA LEU A 63 7.05 4.72 12.20
C LEU A 63 6.23 4.93 13.49
N GLU A 64 6.67 4.36 14.61
CA GLU A 64 6.09 4.58 15.94
C GLU A 64 6.20 6.07 16.36
N ARG A 65 7.34 6.71 16.08
CA ARG A 65 7.60 8.13 16.41
C ARG A 65 6.80 9.09 15.55
N GLY A 66 6.59 8.79 14.26
CA GLY A 66 5.89 9.65 13.32
C GLY A 66 4.39 9.78 13.60
N HIS A 67 3.73 8.74 14.12
CA HIS A 67 2.31 8.79 14.51
C HIS A 67 1.97 7.76 15.61
N PRO A 68 1.92 8.15 16.89
CA PRO A 68 1.64 7.23 18.01
C PRO A 68 0.19 6.74 18.10
N LEU A 69 -0.73 7.32 17.31
CA LEU A 69 -2.18 7.04 17.38
C LEU A 69 -2.64 5.81 16.59
N ARG A 70 -1.74 5.16 15.84
CA ARG A 70 -2.08 3.99 15.04
C ARG A 70 -1.25 2.82 15.51
N ASP A 71 -1.91 1.72 15.88
CA ASP A 71 -1.22 0.52 16.35
C ASP A 71 -0.26 0.04 15.26
N VAL A 72 1.03 0.10 15.56
CA VAL A 72 2.09 -0.28 14.63
C VAL A 72 2.28 -1.79 14.76
N ASP A 73 1.61 -2.56 13.91
CA ASP A 73 1.82 -4.01 13.85
C ASP A 73 3.17 -4.32 13.20
N ARG A 74 4.12 -4.75 14.03
CA ARG A 74 5.47 -5.17 13.62
C ARG A 74 5.44 -6.31 12.61
N ILE A 75 4.47 -7.21 12.71
CA ILE A 75 4.31 -8.34 11.78
C ILE A 75 3.90 -7.81 10.41
N GLU A 76 2.97 -6.85 10.36
CA GLU A 76 2.53 -6.23 9.11
C GLU A 76 3.64 -5.41 8.44
N ILE A 77 4.46 -4.69 9.22
CA ILE A 77 5.65 -3.99 8.70
C ILE A 77 6.62 -4.97 8.08
N ARG A 78 6.97 -6.04 8.80
CA ARG A 78 7.93 -7.05 8.30
C ARG A 78 7.42 -7.68 7.00
N LYS A 79 6.14 -8.05 6.95
CA LYS A 79 5.52 -8.58 5.73
C LYS A 79 5.57 -7.57 4.59
N SER A 80 5.28 -6.30 4.87
CA SER A 80 5.33 -5.22 3.89
C SER A 80 6.75 -5.00 3.36
N LEU A 81 7.78 -5.05 4.22
CA LEU A 81 9.19 -5.00 3.82
C LEU A 81 9.57 -6.15 2.88
N TYR A 82 9.16 -7.39 3.19
CA TYR A 82 9.41 -8.53 2.30
C TYR A 82 8.70 -8.40 0.96
N GLU A 83 7.44 -7.95 0.94
CA GLU A 83 6.72 -7.68 -0.31
C GLU A 83 7.42 -6.58 -1.11
N MET A 84 7.83 -5.49 -0.47
CA MET A 84 8.55 -4.39 -1.12
C MET A 84 9.92 -4.81 -1.67
N LEU A 85 10.62 -5.73 -1.00
CA LEU A 85 11.85 -6.34 -1.50
C LEU A 85 11.60 -7.21 -2.73
N LYS A 86 10.54 -8.02 -2.71
CA LYS A 86 10.13 -8.86 -3.84
C LYS A 86 9.72 -8.02 -5.05
N ASP A 87 9.01 -6.92 -4.80
CA ASP A 87 8.58 -5.96 -5.81
C ASP A 87 9.75 -5.05 -6.27
N GLU A 88 10.97 -5.28 -5.74
CA GLU A 88 12.19 -4.52 -5.98
C GLU A 88 12.06 -3.00 -5.74
N THR A 89 11.10 -2.57 -4.93
CA THR A 89 10.89 -1.16 -4.56
C THR A 89 11.91 -0.68 -3.54
N ILE A 90 12.42 -1.59 -2.72
CA ILE A 90 13.51 -1.37 -1.77
C ILE A 90 14.63 -2.39 -2.01
N ARG A 91 15.84 -2.04 -1.60
CA ARG A 91 17.03 -2.89 -1.67
C ARG A 91 17.51 -3.22 -0.27
N PHE A 92 17.87 -4.48 -0.08
CA PHE A 92 18.54 -4.94 1.13
C PHE A 92 20.06 -4.92 0.91
N THR A 93 20.79 -4.20 1.75
CA THR A 93 22.25 -4.16 1.72
C THR A 93 22.83 -5.30 2.56
N ARG A 94 24.07 -5.70 2.26
CA ARG A 94 24.80 -6.75 3.01
C ARG A 94 24.95 -6.43 4.51
N ALA A 95 24.80 -5.17 4.90
CA ALA A 95 24.84 -4.69 6.28
C ALA A 95 23.51 -4.85 7.04
N LYS A 96 22.56 -5.63 6.51
CA LYS A 96 21.19 -5.79 7.04
C LYS A 96 20.40 -4.47 7.12
N LYS A 97 20.60 -3.58 6.14
CA LYS A 97 19.91 -2.29 6.07
C LYS A 97 19.09 -2.18 4.79
N TYR A 98 18.04 -1.38 4.85
CA TYR A 98 17.11 -1.16 3.75
C TYR A 98 17.36 0.21 3.11
N LYS A 99 17.30 0.27 1.79
CA LYS A 99 17.34 1.50 0.98
C LYS A 99 16.18 1.57 0.02
N PRO A 100 15.64 2.75 -0.29
CA PRO A 100 14.74 2.91 -1.42
C PRO A 100 15.51 2.66 -2.73
N ARG A 101 14.87 1.99 -3.69
CA ARG A 101 15.44 1.88 -5.04
C ARG A 101 15.32 3.25 -5.72
N ARG A 102 16.46 3.90 -5.98
CA ARG A 102 16.49 5.05 -6.89
C ARG A 102 16.14 4.56 -8.29
N ARG A 103 15.18 5.21 -8.96
CA ARG A 103 15.03 5.03 -10.41
C ARG A 103 16.32 5.55 -11.03
N SER A 104 17.12 4.67 -11.58
CA SER A 104 18.19 5.07 -12.49
C SER A 104 17.50 5.58 -13.74
N CYS A 105 17.32 6.90 -13.83
CA CYS A 105 17.09 7.56 -15.11
C CYS A 105 18.42 7.45 -15.85
N THR A 106 18.68 6.33 -16.53
CA THR A 106 19.79 6.23 -17.47
C THR A 106 19.37 7.01 -18.71
N GLY A 107 19.67 8.30 -18.72
CA GLY A 107 19.35 9.22 -19.81
C GLY A 107 20.50 10.20 -20.01
N GLY A 108 21.44 9.82 -20.88
CA GLY A 108 22.28 10.73 -21.67
C GLY A 108 23.50 11.34 -20.99
N ASP A 109 24.55 10.55 -20.76
CA ASP A 109 25.93 11.05 -20.75
C ASP A 109 26.72 10.28 -21.82
N GLU A 110 26.41 10.57 -23.09
CA GLU A 110 27.30 10.27 -24.21
C GLU A 110 27.85 11.60 -24.74
N ASN A 111 29.18 11.71 -24.71
CA ASN A 111 30.05 12.64 -25.44
C ASN A 111 30.01 14.13 -25.07
N SER A 112 30.97 14.53 -24.25
CA SER A 112 31.65 15.83 -24.35
C SER A 112 33.14 15.64 -24.11
N SER A 113 33.81 15.05 -25.09
CA SER A 113 35.24 15.18 -25.32
C SER A 113 35.40 15.34 -26.82
N GLY A 114 35.57 16.60 -27.24
CA GLY A 114 35.74 17.07 -28.61
C GLY A 114 36.08 18.54 -28.55
#